data_AF-A0AAV8EQR5-F1
#
_entry.id   AF-A0AAV8EQR5-F1
#
_cell.length_a   1.000
_cell.length_b   1.000
_cell.length_c   1.000
_cell.angle_alpha   90.00
_cell.angle_beta   90.00
_cell.angle_gamma   90.00
#
_symmetry.space_group_name_H-M   'P 1'
#
loop_
_entity.id
_entity.type
_entity.pdbx_description
1 polymer ?
#
loop_
_entity_poly.entity_id
_entity_poly.type
_entity_poly.pdbx_seq_one_letter_code
_entity_poly.pdbx_strand_id
1 'polypeptide(L)'
;MLLDGCFMIEVLRLKEEGSEDYATNDPVFSSQMMPLRMPYIKRDMLLLENQLPLLVLKALLEVEDRGQTGEQYINKLVLKFCGEHLKATLQGLARHPLELYRMSLLHGRYEEKIVECVPSSICETKVIENAVELRESGVRFRSNNSTSLSDIKFYPDTGWLELPVIPVHDGTEHLLLNMLAYEQIHVGIGNEITAYIMFMDSLIDTGDDVKLLQKKKIICNSLGSHKAVADLFNSLAKEAAHNPKDVLNIVRSQLSEYYEKRTNKWRANLRHQYFHNPWKVLSLVAAFLVILFTFLQTLYSALTFHLGK
;
A
#
# COMPACT_ATOMS: atom_id res chain seq x y z
N MET A 1 1.10 1.19 -34.33
CA MET A 1 1.76 2.30 -33.59
C MET A 1 1.20 3.67 -33.96
N LEU A 2 1.18 4.10 -35.24
CA LEU A 2 0.64 5.42 -35.60
C LEU A 2 -0.85 5.57 -35.24
N LEU A 3 -1.68 4.64 -35.70
CA LEU A 3 -3.12 4.62 -35.39
C LEU A 3 -3.38 4.54 -33.88
N ASP A 4 -2.63 3.68 -33.18
CA ASP A 4 -2.72 3.55 -31.71
C ASP A 4 -2.32 4.85 -31.00
N GLY A 5 -1.33 5.57 -31.53
CA GLY A 5 -0.91 6.88 -31.01
C GLY A 5 -1.95 7.96 -31.23
N CYS A 6 -2.56 8.05 -32.42
CA CYS A 6 -3.67 8.96 -32.68
C CYS A 6 -4.86 8.65 -31.76
N PHE A 7 -5.24 7.37 -31.65
CA PHE A 7 -6.29 6.93 -30.75
C PHE A 7 -5.98 7.30 -29.29
N MET A 8 -4.74 7.11 -28.84
CA MET A 8 -4.34 7.47 -27.49
C MET A 8 -4.42 8.98 -27.24
N ILE A 9 -3.92 9.81 -28.16
CA ILE A 9 -4.02 11.28 -28.02
C ILE A 9 -5.49 11.71 -27.90
N GLU A 10 -6.36 11.17 -28.76
CA GLU A 10 -7.79 11.46 -28.74
C GLU A 10 -8.42 11.10 -27.40
N VAL A 11 -8.20 9.88 -26.91
CA VAL A 11 -8.66 9.42 -25.58
C VAL A 11 -8.17 10.33 -24.46
N LEU A 12 -6.91 10.77 -24.52
CA LEU A 12 -6.31 11.62 -23.50
C LEU A 12 -6.92 13.04 -23.48
N ARG A 13 -7.18 13.63 -24.66
CA ARG A 13 -7.79 14.96 -24.82
C ARG A 13 -9.28 14.98 -24.50
N LEU A 14 -10.02 13.93 -24.84
CA LEU A 14 -11.46 13.88 -24.58
C LEU A 14 -11.82 13.99 -23.09
N LYS A 15 -10.91 13.57 -22.19
CA LYS A 15 -11.08 13.80 -20.74
C LYS A 15 -10.94 15.28 -20.35
N GLU A 16 -10.31 16.10 -21.19
CA GLU A 16 -10.10 17.54 -21.00
C GLU A 16 -11.15 18.37 -21.73
N GLU A 17 -11.46 18.01 -22.97
CA GLU A 17 -12.24 18.84 -23.91
C GLU A 17 -13.71 18.39 -24.03
N GLY A 18 -14.04 17.18 -23.56
CA GLY A 18 -15.38 16.61 -23.67
C GLY A 18 -15.64 15.98 -25.04
N SER A 19 -16.75 15.24 -25.18
CA SER A 19 -17.07 14.47 -26.39
C SER A 19 -18.02 15.20 -27.35
N GLU A 20 -17.97 16.53 -27.40
CA GLU A 20 -18.98 17.32 -28.13
C GLU A 20 -18.95 17.08 -29.65
N ASP A 21 -17.79 16.70 -30.18
CA ASP A 21 -17.58 16.44 -31.61
C ASP A 21 -18.01 15.03 -32.06
N TYR A 22 -18.39 14.15 -31.13
CA TYR A 22 -18.77 12.77 -31.43
C TYR A 22 -20.28 12.55 -31.43
N ALA A 23 -20.75 11.74 -32.38
CA ALA A 23 -22.14 11.34 -32.46
C ALA A 23 -22.59 10.59 -31.20
N THR A 24 -23.85 10.75 -30.80
CA THR A 24 -24.40 10.11 -29.59
C THR A 24 -24.38 8.58 -29.64
N ASN A 25 -24.31 7.99 -30.83
CA ASN A 25 -24.21 6.55 -31.07
C ASN A 25 -22.79 6.07 -31.36
N ASP A 26 -21.77 6.93 -31.21
CA ASP A 26 -20.37 6.51 -31.37
C ASP A 26 -20.04 5.40 -30.34
N PRO A 27 -19.46 4.27 -30.80
CA PRO A 27 -19.25 3.09 -29.96
C PRO A 27 -18.12 3.23 -28.94
N VAL A 28 -17.34 4.31 -28.96
CA VAL A 28 -16.19 4.54 -28.08
C VAL A 28 -16.24 5.90 -27.41
N PHE A 29 -16.44 6.96 -28.19
CA PHE A 29 -16.25 8.35 -27.77
C PHE A 29 -17.56 9.09 -27.50
N SER A 30 -18.72 8.48 -27.69
CA SER A 30 -19.99 9.13 -27.32
C SER A 30 -20.04 9.44 -25.83
N SER A 31 -20.73 10.52 -25.46
CA SER A 31 -20.91 10.95 -24.07
C SER A 31 -21.47 9.87 -23.14
N GLN A 32 -22.22 8.92 -23.70
CA GLN A 32 -22.79 7.77 -22.97
C GLN A 32 -21.81 6.61 -22.84
N MET A 33 -21.08 6.28 -23.90
CA MET A 33 -20.21 5.11 -23.94
C MET A 33 -18.85 5.37 -23.29
N MET A 34 -18.38 6.62 -23.37
CA MET A 34 -17.07 7.03 -22.88
C MET A 34 -16.87 6.65 -21.40
N PRO A 35 -17.72 7.02 -20.43
CA PRO A 35 -17.51 6.65 -19.02
C PRO A 35 -17.45 5.13 -18.77
N LEU A 36 -18.12 4.33 -19.61
CA LEU A 36 -18.15 2.87 -19.52
C LEU A 36 -16.88 2.24 -20.10
N ARG A 37 -16.29 2.84 -21.14
CA ARG A 37 -15.10 2.31 -21.82
C ARG A 37 -13.79 2.74 -21.17
N MET A 38 -13.74 3.94 -20.58
CA MET A 38 -12.50 4.49 -20.04
C MET A 38 -11.78 3.60 -19.02
N PRO A 39 -12.45 2.90 -18.08
CA PRO A 39 -11.76 1.98 -17.17
C PRO A 39 -11.03 0.84 -17.90
N TYR A 40 -11.61 0.31 -18.98
CA TYR A 40 -11.02 -0.75 -19.79
C TYR A 40 -9.86 -0.23 -20.63
N ILE A 41 -10.02 0.94 -21.27
CA ILE A 41 -8.94 1.58 -22.03
C ILE A 41 -7.76 1.91 -21.11
N LYS A 42 -8.02 2.43 -19.89
CA LYS A 42 -6.99 2.66 -18.88
C LYS A 42 -6.28 1.37 -18.50
N ARG A 43 -7.03 0.29 -18.24
CA ARG A 43 -6.45 -1.01 -17.91
C ARG A 43 -5.52 -1.50 -19.02
N ASP A 44 -5.99 -1.49 -20.27
CA ASP A 44 -5.22 -1.93 -21.43
C ASP A 44 -3.98 -1.07 -21.66
N MET A 45 -4.07 0.25 -21.48
CA MET A 45 -2.93 1.18 -21.60
C MET A 45 -1.82 0.90 -20.56
N LEU A 46 -2.18 0.33 -19.42
CA LEU A 46 -1.27 0.02 -18.32
C LEU A 46 -0.75 -1.42 -18.34
N LEU A 47 -1.16 -2.26 -19.31
CA LEU A 47 -0.62 -3.60 -19.48
C LEU A 47 0.79 -3.53 -20.09
N LEU A 48 1.74 -4.23 -19.49
CA LEU A 48 3.13 -4.27 -19.94
C LEU A 48 3.26 -4.76 -21.40
N GLU A 49 2.38 -5.67 -21.83
CA GLU A 49 2.30 -6.20 -23.20
C GLU A 49 1.76 -5.18 -24.21
N ASN A 50 1.03 -4.15 -23.75
CA ASN A 50 0.35 -3.17 -24.57
C ASN A 50 0.87 -1.74 -24.30
N GLN A 51 2.20 -1.60 -24.15
CA GLN A 51 2.82 -0.30 -23.96
C GLN A 51 3.07 0.42 -25.29
N LEU A 52 2.39 1.56 -25.46
CA LEU A 52 2.74 2.53 -26.48
C LEU A 52 3.82 3.48 -25.93
N PRO A 53 5.02 3.56 -26.52
CA PRO A 53 6.04 4.50 -26.08
C PRO A 53 5.53 5.94 -26.19
N LEU A 54 5.69 6.75 -25.13
CA LEU A 54 5.23 8.15 -25.15
C LEU A 54 5.97 8.98 -26.22
N LEU A 55 7.13 8.52 -26.68
CA LEU A 55 7.84 9.11 -27.82
C LEU A 55 6.97 9.16 -29.09
N VAL A 56 6.06 8.19 -29.28
CA VAL A 56 5.11 8.19 -30.39
C VAL A 56 4.14 9.37 -30.27
N LEU A 57 3.63 9.62 -29.07
CA LEU A 57 2.72 10.74 -28.80
C LEU A 57 3.45 12.07 -29.00
N LYS A 58 4.70 12.17 -28.56
CA LYS A 58 5.55 13.33 -28.79
C LYS A 58 5.69 13.63 -30.28
N ALA A 59 6.09 12.62 -31.07
CA ALA A 59 6.26 12.78 -32.51
C ALA A 59 4.96 13.20 -33.23
N LEU A 60 3.81 12.65 -32.82
CA LEU A 60 2.51 13.01 -33.38
C LEU A 60 2.11 14.45 -33.04
N LEU A 61 2.27 14.86 -31.79
CA LEU A 61 1.91 16.20 -31.33
C LEU A 61 2.83 17.27 -31.93
N GLU A 62 4.12 17.00 -32.07
CA GLU A 62 5.07 17.90 -32.73
C GLU A 62 4.71 18.17 -34.19
N VAL A 63 4.16 17.17 -34.90
CA VAL A 63 3.67 17.33 -36.27
C VAL A 63 2.39 18.16 -36.33
N GLU A 64 1.49 17.97 -35.37
CA GLU A 64 0.22 18.69 -35.28
C GLU A 64 0.41 20.18 -34.95
N ASP A 65 1.26 20.51 -33.97
CA ASP A 65 1.36 21.86 -33.40
C ASP A 65 2.66 22.63 -33.72
N ARG A 66 3.53 22.04 -34.55
CA ARG A 66 4.87 22.55 -34.92
C ARG A 66 5.87 22.59 -33.76
N GLY A 67 5.75 21.69 -32.79
CA GLY A 67 6.72 21.51 -31.70
C GLY A 67 6.52 22.45 -30.52
N GLN A 68 5.29 22.92 -30.29
CA GLN A 68 4.96 23.75 -29.12
C GLN A 68 4.62 22.89 -27.89
N THR A 69 4.20 21.66 -28.11
CA THR A 69 3.87 20.71 -27.05
C THR A 69 5.14 20.22 -26.35
N GLY A 70 5.30 20.63 -25.10
CA GLY A 70 6.37 20.12 -24.24
C GLY A 70 6.08 18.71 -23.73
N GLU A 71 7.14 17.95 -23.45
CA GLU A 71 7.08 16.61 -22.85
C GLU A 71 6.25 16.56 -21.55
N GLN A 72 6.27 17.67 -20.79
CA GLN A 72 5.48 17.83 -19.57
C GLN A 72 3.96 17.81 -19.84
N TYR A 73 3.51 18.32 -20.99
CA TYR A 73 2.10 18.29 -21.36
C TYR A 73 1.63 16.86 -21.62
N ILE A 74 2.44 16.05 -22.31
CA ILE A 74 2.15 14.63 -22.57
C ILE A 74 2.05 13.86 -21.25
N ASN A 75 3.03 14.05 -20.36
CA ASN A 75 3.00 13.43 -19.04
C ASN A 75 1.73 13.86 -18.27
N LYS A 76 1.38 15.14 -18.30
CA LYS A 76 0.18 15.67 -17.64
C LYS A 76 -1.11 15.05 -18.19
N LEU A 77 -1.23 14.90 -19.51
CA LEU A 77 -2.39 14.28 -20.16
C LEU A 77 -2.58 12.84 -19.68
N VAL A 78 -1.52 12.03 -19.73
CA VAL A 78 -1.57 10.62 -19.30
C VAL A 78 -1.93 10.47 -17.82
N LEU A 79 -1.34 11.30 -16.95
CA LEU A 79 -1.65 11.24 -15.51
C LEU A 79 -3.10 11.66 -15.22
N LYS A 80 -3.54 12.76 -15.82
CA LYS A 80 -4.92 13.24 -15.71
C LYS A 80 -5.88 12.14 -16.17
N PHE A 81 -5.57 11.47 -17.28
CA PHE A 81 -6.33 10.32 -17.78
C PHE A 81 -6.41 9.19 -16.75
N CYS A 82 -5.29 8.85 -16.14
CA CYS A 82 -5.23 7.86 -15.08
C CYS A 82 -5.93 8.29 -13.77
N GLY A 83 -6.32 9.56 -13.62
CA GLY A 83 -6.92 10.08 -12.39
C GLY A 83 -5.90 10.42 -11.32
N GLU A 84 -4.63 10.55 -11.71
CA GLU A 84 -3.51 10.83 -10.83
C GLU A 84 -2.94 12.21 -11.11
N HIS A 85 -2.26 12.77 -10.11
CA HIS A 85 -1.55 14.03 -10.23
C HIS A 85 -0.12 13.86 -9.75
N LEU A 86 0.85 14.12 -10.63
CA LEU A 86 2.24 14.22 -10.17
C LEU A 86 2.38 15.44 -9.28
N LYS A 87 2.90 15.25 -8.06
CA LYS A 87 3.28 16.37 -7.18
C LYS A 87 4.66 16.95 -7.52
N ALA A 88 5.51 16.17 -8.20
CA ALA A 88 6.82 16.59 -8.68
C ALA A 88 6.79 16.75 -10.20
N THR A 89 7.61 17.65 -10.75
CA THR A 89 7.76 17.74 -12.21
C THR A 89 8.75 16.68 -12.66
N LEU A 90 8.32 15.74 -13.51
CA LEU A 90 9.26 14.83 -14.18
C LEU A 90 10.21 15.63 -15.06
N GLN A 91 11.52 15.38 -14.88
CA GLN A 91 12.52 15.83 -15.84
C GLN A 91 12.44 14.92 -17.06
N GLY A 92 11.82 15.43 -18.12
CA GLY A 92 11.71 14.77 -19.41
C GLY A 92 10.45 13.93 -19.60
N LEU A 93 10.39 13.24 -20.74
CA LEU A 93 9.29 12.35 -21.12
C LEU A 93 9.46 10.96 -20.49
N ALA A 94 8.40 10.44 -19.86
CA ALA A 94 8.39 9.03 -19.44
C ALA A 94 8.41 8.10 -20.67
N ARG A 95 8.87 6.86 -20.51
CA ARG A 95 8.99 5.92 -21.64
C ARG A 95 7.64 5.48 -22.16
N HIS A 96 6.70 5.19 -21.26
CA HIS A 96 5.36 4.70 -21.56
C HIS A 96 4.40 4.98 -20.39
N PRO A 97 3.07 4.86 -20.60
CA PRO A 97 2.06 5.18 -19.58
C PRO A 97 2.20 4.44 -18.25
N LEU A 98 2.58 3.15 -18.27
CA LEU A 98 2.75 2.36 -17.04
C LEU A 98 3.87 2.90 -16.14
N GLU A 99 5.00 3.31 -16.71
CA GLU A 99 6.10 3.91 -15.93
C GLU A 99 5.64 5.19 -15.25
N LEU A 100 4.97 6.05 -16.02
CA LEU A 100 4.46 7.32 -15.53
C LEU A 100 3.42 7.14 -14.42
N TYR A 101 2.52 6.17 -14.59
CA TYR A 101 1.53 5.82 -13.58
C TYR A 101 2.17 5.18 -12.34
N ARG A 102 3.16 4.30 -12.49
CA ARG A 102 3.94 3.77 -11.37
C ARG A 102 4.60 4.91 -10.59
N MET A 103 5.27 5.83 -11.28
CA MET A 103 5.87 7.00 -10.64
C MET A 103 4.80 7.79 -9.88
N SER A 104 3.61 8.02 -10.49
CA SER A 104 2.42 8.64 -9.85
C SER A 104 2.08 8.11 -8.47
N LEU A 105 2.32 6.83 -8.24
CA LEU A 105 2.04 6.13 -6.99
C LEU A 105 3.23 6.11 -6.02
N LEU A 106 4.42 6.59 -6.40
CA LEU A 106 5.64 6.52 -5.60
C LEU A 106 6.15 7.92 -5.18
N HIS A 107 5.27 8.92 -5.14
CA HIS A 107 5.62 10.31 -4.84
C HIS A 107 5.84 10.60 -3.36
N GLY A 108 6.70 11.58 -3.08
CA GLY A 108 7.03 11.97 -1.71
C GLY A 108 8.53 11.91 -1.53
N ARG A 109 9.06 12.87 -0.78
CA ARG A 109 10.51 13.11 -0.64
C ARG A 109 11.24 11.83 -0.27
N TYR A 110 11.84 11.24 -1.29
CA TYR A 110 13.16 10.66 -1.18
C TYR A 110 14.14 11.61 -1.90
N GLU A 111 14.03 12.91 -1.59
CA GLU A 111 15.17 13.81 -1.75
C GLU A 111 16.28 13.26 -0.85
N GLU A 112 17.37 12.84 -1.49
CA GLU A 112 18.69 12.71 -0.88
C GLU A 112 18.76 11.95 0.44
N LYS A 113 18.49 10.66 0.41
CA LYS A 113 19.46 9.73 0.96
C LYS A 113 19.70 8.62 -0.03
N ILE A 114 20.71 8.78 -0.87
CA ILE A 114 21.63 7.66 -1.09
C ILE A 114 22.14 7.32 0.32
N VAL A 115 21.35 6.55 1.08
CA VAL A 115 21.92 5.72 2.12
C VAL A 115 22.79 4.81 1.29
N GLU A 116 24.11 5.05 1.32
CA GLU A 116 25.07 4.02 0.98
C GLU A 116 24.57 2.78 1.71
N CYS A 117 23.96 1.87 0.97
CA CYS A 117 23.48 0.63 1.52
C CYS A 117 24.76 -0.06 1.97
N VAL A 118 24.99 -0.04 3.29
CA VAL A 118 25.96 -0.90 3.94
C VAL A 118 25.75 -2.28 3.31
N PRO A 119 26.79 -2.92 2.75
CA PRO A 119 26.64 -4.26 2.21
C PRO A 119 26.26 -5.15 3.38
N SER A 120 24.95 -5.39 3.53
CA SER A 120 24.42 -6.23 4.58
C SER A 120 24.65 -7.66 4.10
N SER A 121 25.64 -8.27 4.74
CA SER A 121 25.63 -9.70 5.05
C SER A 121 24.20 -10.19 5.19
N ILE A 122 23.83 -11.19 4.39
CA ILE A 122 22.63 -12.05 4.50
C ILE A 122 21.53 -11.38 5.34
N CYS A 123 20.61 -10.69 4.67
CA CYS A 123 19.40 -10.17 5.29
C CYS A 123 18.64 -11.38 5.85
N GLU A 124 18.86 -11.71 7.12
CA GLU A 124 17.90 -12.47 7.91
C GLU A 124 16.63 -11.64 7.85
N THR A 125 15.72 -12.04 6.96
CA THR A 125 14.42 -11.43 6.81
C THR A 125 13.71 -11.69 8.12
N LYS A 126 13.82 -10.76 9.08
CA LYS A 126 13.08 -10.86 10.33
C LYS A 126 11.61 -10.83 9.95
N VAL A 127 10.96 -11.98 10.13
CA VAL A 127 9.55 -12.16 9.81
C VAL A 127 8.77 -11.12 10.59
N ILE A 128 7.99 -10.32 9.87
CA ILE A 128 7.05 -9.39 10.48
C ILE A 128 5.76 -10.16 10.69
N GLU A 129 5.20 -10.02 11.88
CA GLU A 129 3.91 -10.59 12.23
C GLU A 129 2.77 -9.88 11.45
N ASN A 130 1.65 -10.56 11.25
CA ASN A 130 0.49 -10.00 10.54
C ASN A 130 -0.15 -8.81 11.30
N ALA A 131 -1.05 -8.07 10.66
CA ALA A 131 -1.62 -6.84 11.21
C ALA A 131 -2.35 -7.06 12.55
N VAL A 132 -3.05 -8.19 12.70
CA VAL A 132 -3.71 -8.55 13.95
C VAL A 132 -2.68 -8.77 15.06
N GLU A 133 -1.65 -9.57 14.84
CA GLU A 133 -0.61 -9.86 15.83
C GLU A 133 0.20 -8.62 16.21
N LEU A 134 0.54 -7.77 15.23
CA LEU A 134 1.15 -6.46 15.48
C LEU A 134 0.26 -5.60 16.39
N ARG A 135 -1.06 -5.59 16.15
CA ARG A 135 -1.99 -4.88 17.04
C ARG A 135 -2.01 -5.45 18.45
N GLU A 136 -1.84 -6.77 18.61
CA GLU A 136 -1.80 -7.41 19.92
C GLU A 136 -0.53 -7.05 20.70
N SER A 137 0.61 -6.96 20.01
CA SER A 137 1.88 -6.52 20.61
C SER A 137 1.93 -5.03 20.98
N GLY A 138 0.99 -4.23 20.48
CA GLY A 138 0.85 -2.81 20.84
C GLY A 138 0.97 -1.83 19.68
N VAL A 139 1.21 -2.31 18.45
CA VAL A 139 1.21 -1.47 17.26
C VAL A 139 -0.19 -0.92 17.01
N ARG A 140 -0.25 0.35 16.62
CA ARG A 140 -1.49 1.07 16.32
C ARG A 140 -1.47 1.52 14.88
N PHE A 141 -2.54 1.22 14.16
CA PHE A 141 -2.66 1.51 12.73
C PHE A 141 -3.48 2.78 12.51
N ARG A 142 -3.00 3.66 11.61
CA ARG A 142 -3.76 4.81 11.10
C ARG A 142 -3.45 5.06 9.62
N SER A 143 -4.42 5.57 8.88
CA SER A 143 -4.21 6.06 7.53
C SER A 143 -3.52 7.43 7.55
N ASN A 144 -2.66 7.70 6.58
CA ASN A 144 -2.23 9.05 6.23
C ASN A 144 -3.02 9.58 5.02
N ASN A 145 -2.88 10.87 4.70
CA ASN A 145 -3.57 11.50 3.56
C ASN A 145 -2.76 11.41 2.26
N SER A 146 -1.81 10.47 2.18
CA SER A 146 -0.94 10.28 1.02
C SER A 146 -1.57 9.33 0.03
N THR A 147 -1.37 9.63 -1.25
CA THR A 147 -1.69 8.74 -2.37
C THR A 147 -0.49 7.88 -2.77
N SER A 148 0.65 8.06 -2.08
CA SER A 148 1.88 7.34 -2.40
C SER A 148 1.99 6.05 -1.61
N LEU A 149 2.23 4.95 -2.33
CA LEU A 149 2.46 3.63 -1.77
C LEU A 149 3.72 3.57 -0.89
N SER A 150 4.70 4.44 -1.15
CA SER A 150 5.95 4.51 -0.39
C SER A 150 5.82 5.30 0.91
N ASP A 151 4.71 6.01 1.15
CA ASP A 151 4.53 6.83 2.35
C ASP A 151 4.10 5.98 3.55
N ILE A 152 4.98 5.07 3.97
CA ILE A 152 4.78 4.20 5.11
C ILE A 152 5.76 4.61 6.21
N LYS A 153 5.24 4.88 7.41
CA LYS A 153 6.05 5.37 8.53
C LYS A 153 5.69 4.65 9.82
N PHE A 154 6.71 4.21 10.53
CA PHE A 154 6.56 3.71 11.88
C PHE A 154 7.19 4.67 12.89
N TYR A 155 6.49 4.88 14.01
CA TYR A 155 6.90 5.76 15.09
C TYR A 155 7.17 4.94 16.36
N PRO A 156 8.40 4.46 16.61
CA PRO A 156 8.72 3.53 17.69
C PRO A 156 8.31 4.01 19.09
N ASP A 157 8.40 5.32 19.35
CA ASP A 157 8.06 5.91 20.64
C ASP A 157 6.57 5.79 20.98
N THR A 158 5.73 5.81 19.95
CA THR A 158 4.27 5.78 20.11
C THR A 158 3.65 4.46 19.64
N GLY A 159 4.39 3.63 18.91
CA GLY A 159 3.89 2.42 18.26
C GLY A 159 2.89 2.69 17.13
N TRP A 160 2.82 3.90 16.57
CA TRP A 160 1.96 4.18 15.42
C TRP A 160 2.62 3.71 14.12
N LEU A 161 1.90 2.91 13.34
CA LEU A 161 2.18 2.60 11.95
C LEU A 161 1.20 3.38 11.07
N GLU A 162 1.74 4.29 10.28
CA GLU A 162 1.04 5.05 9.26
C GLU A 162 1.17 4.37 7.90
N LEU A 163 0.04 4.19 7.23
CA LEU A 163 -0.03 3.65 5.87
C LEU A 163 -0.85 4.58 4.96
N PRO A 164 -0.56 4.60 3.65
CA PRO A 164 -1.41 5.26 2.67
C PRO A 164 -2.77 4.56 2.55
N VAL A 165 -3.77 5.31 2.09
CA VAL A 165 -5.10 4.74 1.80
C VAL A 165 -5.05 4.03 0.46
N ILE A 166 -5.45 2.76 0.43
CA ILE A 166 -5.34 1.90 -0.74
C ILE A 166 -6.73 1.44 -1.18
N PRO A 167 -7.22 1.89 -2.34
CA PRO A 167 -8.39 1.30 -2.97
C PRO A 167 -8.03 -0.07 -3.58
N VAL A 168 -8.77 -1.10 -3.19
CA VAL A 168 -8.62 -2.46 -3.72
C VAL A 168 -9.89 -2.82 -4.48
N HIS A 169 -9.76 -3.05 -5.78
CA HIS A 169 -10.83 -3.38 -6.72
C HIS A 169 -10.37 -4.47 -7.68
N ASP A 170 -11.25 -4.99 -8.53
CA ASP A 170 -10.97 -6.11 -9.46
C ASP A 170 -9.72 -5.90 -10.33
N GLY A 171 -9.39 -4.66 -10.70
CA GLY A 171 -8.19 -4.34 -11.49
C GLY A 171 -6.87 -4.22 -10.71
N THR A 172 -6.89 -4.28 -9.36
CA THR A 172 -5.72 -3.95 -8.52
C THR A 172 -4.61 -5.00 -8.68
N GLU A 173 -4.96 -6.29 -8.71
CA GLU A 173 -4.00 -7.39 -8.86
C GLU A 173 -3.21 -7.26 -10.17
N HIS A 174 -3.92 -7.17 -11.30
CA HIS A 174 -3.28 -7.03 -12.61
C HIS A 174 -2.42 -5.77 -12.69
N LEU A 175 -2.88 -4.65 -12.13
CA LEU A 175 -2.11 -3.41 -12.13
C LEU A 175 -0.78 -3.57 -11.38
N LEU A 176 -0.82 -4.16 -10.17
CA LEU A 176 0.38 -4.39 -9.36
C LEU A 176 1.30 -5.43 -10.01
N LEU A 177 0.77 -6.49 -10.61
CA LEU A 177 1.57 -7.45 -11.39
C LEU A 177 2.29 -6.80 -12.56
N ASN A 178 1.61 -5.93 -13.32
CA ASN A 178 2.24 -5.24 -14.44
C ASN A 178 3.35 -4.30 -13.98
N MET A 179 3.18 -3.60 -12.85
CA MET A 179 4.24 -2.77 -12.26
C MET A 179 5.39 -3.61 -11.70
N LEU A 180 5.09 -4.74 -11.06
CA LEU A 180 6.09 -5.67 -10.55
C LEU A 180 6.94 -6.24 -11.69
N ALA A 181 6.30 -6.72 -12.74
CA ALA A 181 6.97 -7.18 -13.95
C ALA A 181 7.79 -6.06 -14.60
N TYR A 182 7.27 -4.83 -14.63
CA TYR A 182 7.99 -3.65 -15.12
C TYR A 182 9.29 -3.41 -14.35
N GLU A 183 9.29 -3.51 -13.02
CA GLU A 183 10.50 -3.41 -12.19
C GLU A 183 11.49 -4.57 -12.46
N GLN A 184 10.98 -5.79 -12.63
CA GLN A 184 11.82 -6.98 -12.82
C GLN A 184 12.57 -6.97 -14.16
N ILE A 185 11.97 -6.46 -15.24
CA ILE A 185 12.59 -6.49 -16.57
C ILE A 185 13.46 -5.26 -16.88
N HIS A 186 13.33 -4.17 -16.11
CA HIS A 186 14.08 -2.94 -16.36
C HIS A 186 15.15 -2.66 -15.30
N VAL A 187 16.41 -2.75 -15.71
CA VAL A 187 17.56 -2.44 -14.85
C VAL A 187 17.57 -0.96 -14.46
N GLY A 188 17.71 -0.70 -13.15
CA GLY A 188 17.89 0.65 -12.61
C GLY A 188 16.61 1.39 -12.23
N ILE A 189 15.43 0.77 -12.36
CA ILE A 189 14.13 1.39 -12.02
C ILE A 189 13.84 1.43 -10.52
N GLY A 190 14.53 0.59 -9.74
CA GLY A 190 14.26 0.40 -8.31
C GLY A 190 13.40 -0.85 -8.07
N ASN A 191 12.91 -0.99 -6.85
CA ASN A 191 12.10 -2.13 -6.40
C ASN A 191 11.04 -1.71 -5.38
N GLU A 192 10.56 -0.47 -5.48
CA GLU A 192 9.62 0.13 -4.54
C GLU A 192 8.27 -0.59 -4.54
N ILE A 193 7.75 -0.99 -5.70
CA ILE A 193 6.51 -1.76 -5.82
C ILE A 193 6.71 -3.16 -5.25
N THR A 194 7.84 -3.81 -5.57
CA THR A 194 8.21 -5.10 -4.97
C THR A 194 8.26 -5.01 -3.44
N ALA A 195 8.97 -4.02 -2.89
CA ALA A 195 9.10 -3.79 -1.45
C ALA A 195 7.74 -3.56 -0.79
N TYR A 196 6.88 -2.77 -1.43
CA TYR A 196 5.51 -2.50 -1.00
C TYR A 196 4.63 -3.74 -1.01
N ILE A 197 4.62 -4.53 -2.10
CA ILE A 197 3.84 -5.78 -2.20
C ILE A 197 4.26 -6.73 -1.08
N MET A 198 5.57 -6.95 -0.93
CA MET A 198 6.09 -7.79 0.14
C MET A 198 5.72 -7.26 1.54
N PHE A 199 5.55 -5.94 1.70
CA PHE A 199 5.25 -5.34 3.01
C PHE A 199 3.78 -5.52 3.35
N MET A 200 2.92 -5.32 2.36
CA MET A 200 1.49 -5.55 2.49
C MET A 200 1.18 -7.04 2.71
N ASP A 201 1.87 -7.94 2.02
CA ASP A 201 1.80 -9.39 2.24
C ASP A 201 2.17 -9.78 3.68
N SER A 202 3.28 -9.25 4.22
CA SER A 202 3.64 -9.48 5.62
C SER A 202 2.58 -8.97 6.62
N LEU A 203 1.85 -7.90 6.26
CA LEU A 203 0.78 -7.36 7.11
C LEU A 203 -0.56 -8.10 6.93
N ILE A 204 -0.78 -8.75 5.80
CA ILE A 204 -2.08 -9.28 5.39
C ILE A 204 -1.93 -10.76 5.04
N ASP A 205 -2.07 -11.61 6.04
CA ASP A 205 -2.11 -13.06 5.83
C ASP A 205 -3.56 -13.56 5.71
N THR A 206 -4.47 -12.98 6.51
CA THR A 206 -5.85 -13.44 6.64
C THR A 206 -6.90 -12.35 6.37
N GLY A 207 -8.15 -12.77 6.20
CA GLY A 207 -9.27 -11.82 6.11
C GLY A 207 -9.47 -10.95 7.36
N ASP A 208 -9.03 -11.40 8.55
CA ASP A 208 -9.13 -10.60 9.77
C ASP A 208 -8.13 -9.44 9.79
N ASP A 209 -6.96 -9.61 9.16
CA ASP A 209 -6.00 -8.54 8.93
C ASP A 209 -6.59 -7.45 8.04
N VAL A 210 -7.19 -7.86 6.92
CA VAL A 210 -7.90 -6.94 6.02
C VAL A 210 -9.02 -6.22 6.74
N LYS A 211 -9.80 -6.93 7.55
CA LYS A 211 -10.91 -6.35 8.34
C LYS A 211 -10.41 -5.31 9.32
N LEU A 212 -9.27 -5.56 9.98
CA LEU A 212 -8.62 -4.60 10.86
C LEU A 212 -8.19 -3.34 10.09
N LEU A 213 -7.49 -3.50 8.97
CA LEU A 213 -6.98 -2.40 8.15
C LEU A 213 -8.11 -1.58 7.51
N GLN A 214 -9.19 -2.24 7.07
CA GLN A 214 -10.39 -1.57 6.56
C GLN A 214 -11.07 -0.75 7.66
N LYS A 215 -11.19 -1.29 8.88
CA LYS A 215 -11.74 -0.52 10.03
C LYS A 215 -10.92 0.74 10.33
N LYS A 216 -9.62 0.73 9.99
CA LYS A 216 -8.71 1.86 10.13
C LYS A 216 -8.65 2.77 8.90
N LYS A 217 -9.51 2.53 7.91
CA LYS A 217 -9.58 3.26 6.64
C LYS A 217 -8.27 3.24 5.84
N ILE A 218 -7.45 2.21 6.05
CA ILE A 218 -6.21 1.99 5.28
C ILE A 218 -6.56 1.25 3.99
N ILE A 219 -7.43 0.25 4.05
CA ILE A 219 -7.90 -0.50 2.88
C ILE A 219 -9.35 -0.13 2.56
N CYS A 220 -9.60 0.31 1.33
CA CYS A 220 -10.94 0.52 0.78
C CYS A 220 -11.30 -0.68 -0.11
N ASN A 221 -11.87 -1.73 0.49
CA ASN A 221 -12.21 -2.97 -0.20
C ASN A 221 -13.46 -2.83 -1.08
N SER A 222 -13.28 -3.03 -2.38
CA SER A 222 -14.32 -3.13 -3.42
C SER A 222 -14.27 -4.47 -4.18
N LEU A 223 -13.48 -5.44 -3.70
CA LEU A 223 -13.27 -6.79 -4.29
C LEU A 223 -14.32 -7.82 -3.81
N GLY A 224 -15.22 -7.41 -2.91
CA GLY A 224 -16.37 -8.21 -2.47
C GLY A 224 -16.18 -8.98 -1.15
N SER A 225 -14.97 -9.38 -0.77
CA SER A 225 -14.74 -10.01 0.54
C SER A 225 -13.37 -9.69 1.13
N HIS A 226 -13.22 -9.79 2.46
CA HIS A 226 -11.92 -9.63 3.12
C HIS A 226 -10.93 -10.72 2.73
N LYS A 227 -11.42 -11.95 2.56
CA LYS A 227 -10.60 -13.09 2.15
C LYS A 227 -10.02 -12.86 0.75
N ALA A 228 -10.83 -12.39 -0.20
CA ALA A 228 -10.34 -12.11 -1.56
C ALA A 228 -9.20 -11.08 -1.58
N VAL A 229 -9.23 -10.07 -0.70
CA VAL A 229 -8.14 -9.09 -0.60
C VAL A 229 -6.88 -9.72 -0.01
N ALA A 230 -7.01 -10.59 0.99
CA ALA A 230 -5.85 -11.32 1.54
C ALA A 230 -5.25 -12.26 0.48
N ASP A 231 -6.08 -13.04 -0.20
CA ASP A 231 -5.67 -13.94 -1.28
C ASP A 231 -4.95 -13.18 -2.41
N LEU A 232 -5.39 -11.95 -2.74
CA LEU A 232 -4.75 -11.07 -3.73
C LEU A 232 -3.34 -10.65 -3.31
N PHE A 233 -3.11 -10.20 -2.06
CA PHE A 233 -1.75 -9.80 -1.65
C PHE A 233 -0.83 -11.01 -1.53
N ASN A 234 -1.35 -12.13 -1.02
CA ASN A 234 -0.64 -13.41 -0.93
C ASN A 234 -0.29 -14.00 -2.31
N SER A 235 -1.11 -13.77 -3.36
CA SER A 235 -0.79 -14.17 -4.73
C SER A 235 0.31 -13.30 -5.31
N LEU A 236 0.20 -11.97 -5.16
CA LEU A 236 1.19 -11.01 -5.65
C LEU A 236 2.59 -11.26 -5.07
N ALA A 237 2.68 -11.60 -3.78
CA ALA A 237 3.96 -11.85 -3.13
C ALA A 237 4.67 -13.10 -3.66
N LYS A 238 3.94 -14.11 -4.15
CA LYS A 238 4.53 -15.32 -4.77
C LYS A 238 5.25 -15.00 -6.08
N GLU A 239 4.76 -14.00 -6.81
CA GLU A 239 5.35 -13.53 -8.07
C GLU A 239 6.49 -12.52 -7.84
N ALA A 240 6.64 -12.01 -6.62
CA ALA A 240 7.66 -11.03 -6.26
C ALA A 240 9.01 -11.71 -5.99
N ALA A 241 10.00 -11.46 -6.85
CA ALA A 241 11.38 -11.90 -6.61
C ALA A 241 12.00 -11.19 -5.39
N HIS A 242 12.65 -11.95 -4.52
CA HIS A 242 13.34 -11.41 -3.35
C HIS A 242 14.52 -10.52 -3.78
N ASN A 243 14.49 -9.23 -3.46
CA ASN A 243 15.54 -8.28 -3.82
C ASN A 243 16.25 -7.78 -2.56
N PRO A 244 17.60 -7.78 -2.52
CA PRO A 244 18.38 -7.34 -1.36
C PRO A 244 18.20 -5.87 -0.99
N LYS A 245 17.71 -5.00 -1.90
CA LYS A 245 17.57 -3.55 -1.65
C LYS A 245 16.16 -3.18 -1.20
N ASP A 246 15.72 -3.62 -0.04
CA ASP A 246 14.36 -3.30 0.41
C ASP A 246 14.24 -1.87 0.99
N VAL A 247 13.57 -0.97 0.27
CA VAL A 247 13.34 0.44 0.69
C VAL A 247 12.53 0.52 1.99
N LEU A 248 11.68 -0.46 2.26
CA LEU A 248 10.88 -0.53 3.49
C LEU A 248 11.61 -1.27 4.61
N ASN A 249 12.83 -1.76 4.40
CA ASN A 249 13.58 -2.53 5.40
C ASN A 249 13.77 -1.76 6.72
N ILE A 250 13.90 -0.44 6.67
CA ILE A 250 13.98 0.39 7.88
C ILE A 250 12.69 0.25 8.71
N VAL A 251 11.53 0.37 8.06
CA VAL A 251 10.22 0.21 8.72
C VAL A 251 10.07 -1.20 9.26
N ARG A 252 10.43 -2.21 8.46
CA ARG A 252 10.43 -3.63 8.86
C ARG A 252 11.28 -3.87 10.11
N SER A 253 12.51 -3.36 10.09
CA SER A 253 13.48 -3.49 11.19
C SER A 253 12.96 -2.83 12.46
N GLN A 254 12.38 -1.63 12.36
CA GLN A 254 11.82 -0.92 13.51
C GLN A 254 10.58 -1.65 14.08
N LEU A 255 9.73 -2.22 13.24
CA LEU A 255 8.58 -3.03 13.68
C LEU A 255 9.04 -4.29 14.41
N SER A 256 10.02 -4.99 13.85
CA SER A 256 10.61 -6.18 14.47
C SER A 256 11.26 -5.86 15.82
N GLU A 257 12.05 -4.79 15.90
CA GLU A 257 12.66 -4.35 17.16
C GLU A 257 11.59 -3.95 18.20
N TYR A 258 10.54 -3.26 17.77
CA TYR A 258 9.42 -2.92 18.64
C TYR A 258 8.72 -4.17 19.18
N TYR A 259 8.48 -5.17 18.32
CA TYR A 259 7.85 -6.43 18.70
C TYR A 259 8.70 -7.24 19.70
N GLU A 260 10.01 -7.32 19.46
CA GLU A 260 10.94 -8.08 20.31
C GLU A 260 11.17 -7.48 21.71
N LYS A 261 10.71 -6.25 21.97
CA LYS A 261 10.71 -5.70 23.33
C LYS A 261 9.93 -6.62 24.26
N ARG A 262 10.55 -7.04 25.37
CA ARG A 262 10.01 -8.02 26.33
C ARG A 262 8.59 -7.69 26.78
N THR A 263 8.29 -6.41 27.03
CA THR A 263 6.94 -5.94 27.42
C THR A 263 5.88 -6.20 26.34
N ASN A 264 6.24 -6.05 25.07
CA ASN A 264 5.35 -6.17 23.93
C ASN A 264 5.09 -7.64 23.61
N LYS A 265 6.13 -8.48 23.69
CA LYS A 265 6.00 -9.94 23.63
C LYS A 265 5.13 -10.51 24.74
N TRP A 266 5.31 -10.03 25.98
CA TRP A 266 4.44 -10.40 27.10
C TRP A 266 2.99 -9.94 26.88
N ARG A 267 2.79 -8.74 26.36
CA ARG A 267 1.46 -8.20 26.06
C ARG A 267 0.75 -9.02 24.97
N ALA A 268 1.43 -9.37 23.89
CA ALA A 268 0.90 -10.24 22.83
C ALA A 268 0.52 -11.61 23.40
N ASN A 269 1.43 -12.24 24.14
CA ASN A 269 1.19 -13.56 24.73
C ASN A 269 0.02 -13.56 25.74
N LEU A 270 -0.07 -12.53 26.59
CA LEU A 270 -1.20 -12.37 27.51
C LEU A 270 -2.53 -12.23 26.77
N ARG A 271 -2.56 -11.46 25.68
CA ARG A 271 -3.76 -11.30 24.84
C ARG A 271 -4.18 -12.61 24.19
N HIS A 272 -3.24 -13.28 23.53
CA HIS A 272 -3.49 -14.52 22.82
C HIS A 272 -3.91 -15.67 23.75
N GLN A 273 -3.22 -15.86 24.89
CA GLN A 273 -3.50 -17.00 25.78
C GLN A 273 -4.73 -16.81 26.67
N TYR A 274 -5.02 -15.58 27.12
CA TYR A 274 -6.03 -15.35 28.16
C TYR A 274 -7.27 -14.62 27.64
N PHE A 275 -7.13 -13.61 26.80
CA PHE A 275 -8.23 -12.72 26.45
C PHE A 275 -9.09 -13.23 25.28
N HIS A 276 -8.67 -14.27 24.55
CA HIS A 276 -9.50 -14.88 23.52
C HIS A 276 -10.55 -15.85 24.09
N ASN A 277 -10.33 -16.41 25.29
CA ASN A 277 -11.27 -17.34 25.93
C ASN A 277 -11.95 -16.66 27.14
N PRO A 278 -13.26 -16.39 27.08
CA PRO A 278 -13.97 -15.69 28.15
C PRO A 278 -13.88 -16.43 29.50
N TRP A 279 -13.77 -17.76 29.49
CA TRP A 279 -13.60 -18.56 30.71
C TRP A 279 -12.24 -18.36 31.36
N LYS A 280 -11.18 -18.18 30.57
CA LYS A 280 -9.84 -17.87 31.12
C LYS A 280 -9.80 -16.48 31.75
N VAL A 281 -10.50 -15.51 31.16
CA VAL A 281 -10.66 -14.17 31.76
C VAL A 281 -11.40 -14.27 33.09
N LEU A 282 -12.52 -15.00 33.14
CA LEU A 282 -13.29 -15.18 34.36
C LEU A 282 -12.47 -15.88 35.46
N SER A 283 -11.71 -16.91 35.08
CA SER A 283 -10.78 -17.60 35.99
C SER A 283 -9.69 -16.67 36.52
N LEU A 284 -9.14 -15.80 35.67
CA LEU A 284 -8.11 -14.82 36.07
C LEU A 284 -8.67 -13.80 37.07
N VAL A 285 -9.89 -13.30 36.83
CA VAL A 285 -10.59 -12.37 37.73
C VAL A 285 -10.89 -13.03 39.07
N ALA A 286 -11.40 -14.26 39.06
CA ALA A 286 -11.67 -15.02 40.27
C ALA A 286 -10.39 -15.23 41.10
N ALA A 287 -9.29 -15.65 40.46
CA ALA A 287 -7.99 -15.82 41.13
C ALA A 287 -7.49 -14.49 41.75
N PHE A 288 -7.62 -13.38 41.02
CA PHE A 288 -7.24 -12.05 41.53
C PHE A 288 -8.07 -11.65 42.75
N LEU A 289 -9.39 -11.87 42.72
CA LEU A 289 -10.27 -11.57 43.85
C LEU A 289 -9.91 -12.40 45.09
N VAL A 290 -9.61 -13.70 44.91
CA VAL A 290 -9.17 -14.56 46.02
C VAL A 290 -7.87 -14.02 46.63
N ILE A 291 -6.88 -13.64 45.83
CA ILE A 291 -5.63 -13.05 46.32
C ILE A 291 -5.90 -11.72 47.05
N LEU A 292 -6.77 -10.87 46.52
CA LEU A 292 -7.13 -9.60 47.15
C LEU A 292 -7.82 -9.81 48.51
N PHE A 293 -8.79 -10.73 48.57
CA PHE A 293 -9.50 -11.04 49.81
C PHE A 293 -8.58 -11.67 50.86
N THR A 294 -7.71 -12.60 50.48
CA THR A 294 -6.72 -13.19 51.40
C THR A 294 -5.74 -12.13 51.93
N PHE A 295 -5.30 -11.20 51.08
CA PHE A 295 -4.44 -10.09 51.49
C PHE A 295 -5.15 -9.16 52.49
N LEU A 296 -6.39 -8.76 52.21
CA LEU A 296 -7.21 -7.94 53.11
C LEU A 296 -7.45 -8.63 54.45
N GLN A 297 -7.78 -9.93 54.43
CA GLN A 297 -7.96 -10.74 55.63
C GLN A 297 -6.67 -10.79 56.46
N THR A 298 -5.52 -10.97 55.81
CA THR A 298 -4.21 -11.00 56.48
C THR A 298 -3.90 -9.64 57.12
N LEU A 299 -4.15 -8.53 56.40
CA LEU A 299 -3.99 -7.16 56.91
C LEU A 299 -4.88 -6.89 58.11
N TYR A 300 -6.17 -7.26 58.03
CA TYR A 300 -7.11 -7.10 59.12
C TYR A 300 -6.65 -7.89 60.34
N SER A 301 -6.23 -9.16 60.14
CA SER A 301 -5.76 -10.03 61.21
C SER A 301 -4.50 -9.47 61.89
N ALA A 302 -3.54 -8.97 61.12
CA ALA A 302 -2.33 -8.34 61.63
C ALA A 302 -2.62 -7.04 62.40
N LEU A 303 -3.54 -6.20 61.89
CA LEU A 303 -3.97 -4.98 62.58
C LEU A 303 -4.68 -5.28 63.90
N THR A 304 -5.60 -6.26 63.93
CA THR A 304 -6.26 -6.68 65.18
C THR A 304 -5.28 -7.24 66.20
N PHE A 305 -4.21 -7.91 65.74
CA PHE A 305 -3.17 -8.42 66.63
C PHE A 305 -2.31 -7.31 67.26
N HIS A 306 -2.06 -6.22 66.51
CA HIS A 306 -1.24 -5.10 66.97
C HIS A 306 -2.00 -4.00 67.73
N LEU A 307 -3.29 -3.77 67.41
CA LEU A 307 -4.16 -2.79 68.08
C LEU A 307 -4.93 -3.38 69.27
N GLY A 308 -4.90 -4.70 69.46
CA GLY A 308 -5.54 -5.42 70.58
C GLY A 308 -4.71 -5.53 71.86
N LYS A 309 -3.63 -4.74 71.99
CA LYS A 309 -2.87 -4.52 73.24
C LYS A 309 -3.05 -3.07 73.67
#